data_AF-X1BWE5-F1
#
_entry.id   AF-X1BWE5-F1
#
_cell.length_a   1.000
_cell.length_b   1.000
_cell.length_c   1.000
_cell.angle_alpha   90.00
_cell.angle_beta   90.00
_cell.angle_gamma   90.00
#
_symmetry.space_group_name_H-M   'P 1'
#
loop_
_entity.id
_entity.type
_entity.pdbx_description
1 polymer ?
#
loop_
_entity_poly.entity_id
_entity_poly.type
_entity_poly.pdbx_seq_one_letter_code
_entity_poly.pdbx_strand_id
1 'polypeptide(L)' 'MAKIELHPDFKEFLRLLSSHNVRYLLVGGYAVGYHGYPRATGDM' A
#
# COMPACT_ATOMS: atom_id res chain seq x y z
N MET A 1 10.86 -4.40 -10.81
CA MET A 1 10.14 -3.87 -9.64
C MET A 1 9.74 -5.06 -8.77
N ALA A 2 9.98 -5.00 -7.46
CA ALA A 2 9.56 -6.07 -6.55
C ALA A 2 8.02 -6.15 -6.53
N LYS A 3 7.46 -7.35 -6.67
CA LYS A 3 6.02 -7.57 -6.62
C LYS A 3 5.58 -7.51 -5.16
N ILE A 4 4.84 -6.46 -4.80
CA ILE A 4 4.24 -6.35 -3.47
C ILE A 4 3.03 -7.28 -3.43
N GLU A 5 3.10 -8.32 -2.61
CA GLU A 5 1.97 -9.19 -2.36
C GLU A 5 1.15 -8.63 -1.19
N LEU A 6 -0.09 -8.22 -1.46
CA LEU A 6 -1.02 -7.79 -0.41
C LEU A 6 -1.69 -9.02 0.20
N HIS A 7 -1.87 -9.00 1.52
CA HIS A 7 -2.68 -10.01 2.19
C HIS A 7 -4.07 -10.09 1.54
N PRO A 8 -4.64 -11.30 1.29
CA PRO A 8 -5.91 -11.46 0.59
C PRO A 8 -7.05 -10.60 1.15
N ASP A 9 -7.21 -10.59 2.48
CA ASP A 9 -8.26 -9.79 3.14
C ASP A 9 -8.10 -8.29 2.93
N PHE A 10 -6.85 -7.80 2.92
CA PHE A 10 -6.58 -6.39 2.69
C PHE A 10 -6.91 -5.99 1.25
N LYS A 11 -6.61 -6.87 0.28
CA LYS A 11 -7.00 -6.68 -1.11
C LYS A 11 -8.52 -6.66 -1.26
N GLU A 12 -9.22 -7.56 -0.59
CA GLU A 12 -10.69 -7.60 -0.63
C GLU A 12 -11.31 -6.35 0.01
N PHE A 13 -10.76 -5.88 1.13
CA PHE A 13 -11.18 -4.62 1.75
C PHE A 13 -11.06 -3.42 0.80
N LEU A 14 -9.92 -3.26 0.11
CA LEU A 14 -9.76 -2.18 -0.89
C LEU A 14 -10.75 -2.33 -2.05
N ARG A 15 -11.04 -3.57 -2.47
CA ARG A 15 -12.04 -3.85 -3.52
C ARG A 15 -13.44 -3.39 -3.08
N LEU A 16 -13.82 -3.64 -1.83
CA LEU A 16 -15.10 -3.23 -1.26
C LEU A 16 -15.23 -1.70 -1.16
N LEU A 17 -14.16 -1.01 -0.74
CA LEU A 17 -14.14 0.46 -0.74
C LEU A 17 -14.34 1.02 -2.15
N SER A 18 -13.63 0.47 -3.13
CA SER A 18 -13.76 0.87 -4.53
C SER A 18 -15.15 0.57 -5.09
N SER A 19 -15.76 -0.59 -4.77
CA SER A 19 -17.08 -0.97 -5.29
C SER A 19 -18.20 -0.08 -4.76
N HIS A 20 -18.02 0.51 -3.58
CA HIS A 20 -18.97 1.43 -2.96
C HIS A 20 -18.63 2.91 -3.23
N ASN A 21 -17.67 3.19 -4.12
CA ASN A 21 -17.19 4.53 -4.45
C ASN A 21 -16.76 5.34 -3.21
N VAL A 22 -16.23 4.65 -2.20
CA VAL A 22 -15.73 5.31 -0.99
C VAL A 22 -14.46 6.06 -1.36
N ARG A 23 -14.36 7.33 -0.96
CA ARG A 23 -13.11 8.08 -1.07
C ARG A 23 -12.18 7.69 0.07
N TYR A 24 -11.03 7.12 -0.27
CA TYR A 24 -9.99 6.74 0.67
C TYR A 24 -8.60 7.10 0.15
N LEU A 25 -7.64 7.17 1.05
CA LEU A 25 -6.22 7.36 0.73
C LEU A 25 -5.43 6.25 1.40
N LEU A 26 -4.60 5.55 0.61
CA LEU A 26 -3.65 4.57 1.13
C LEU A 26 -2.40 5.30 1.64
N VAL A 27 -2.01 5.06 2.89
CA VAL A 27 -0.87 5.72 3.54
C VAL A 27 0.06 4.69 4.20
N GLY A 28 1.19 5.15 4.74
CA GLY A 28 2.14 4.30 5.48
C GLY A 28 2.93 3.34 4.59
N GLY A 29 3.31 2.19 5.14
CA GLY A 29 4.22 1.22 4.50
C GLY A 29 3.74 0.70 3.14
N TYR A 30 2.42 0.54 2.92
CA TYR A 30 1.89 0.12 1.62
C TYR A 30 2.09 1.17 0.53
N ALA A 31 1.86 2.45 0.86
CA ALA A 31 2.09 3.56 -0.06
C ALA A 31 3.59 3.72 -0.36
N VAL A 32 4.44 3.59 0.67
CA VAL A 32 5.91 3.64 0.54
C VAL A 32 6.44 2.44 -0.24
N GLY A 33 5.91 1.24 -0.04
CA GLY A 33 6.33 0.06 -0.79
C GLY A 33 6.08 0.22 -2.29
N TYR A 34 4.92 0.78 -2.66
CA TYR A 34 4.51 0.92 -4.05
C TYR A 34 5.15 2.14 -4.75
N HIS A 35 5.17 3.30 -4.10
CA HIS A 35 5.66 4.56 -4.69
C HIS A 35 7.06 4.97 -4.23
N GLY A 36 7.52 4.45 -3.10
CA GLY A 36 8.81 4.78 -2.53
C GLY A 36 9.94 4.02 -3.22
N TYR A 37 11.15 4.35 -2.79
CA TYR A 37 12.38 3.71 -3.21
C TYR A 37 13.25 3.47 -1.97
N PRO A 38 14.13 2.44 -1.99
CA PRO A 38 15.06 2.21 -0.90
C PRO A 38 15.87 3.47 -0.61
N ARG A 39 15.87 3.90 0.66
CA ARG A 39 16.60 5.06 1.13
C ARG A 39 17.35 4.67 2.39
N ALA A 40 18.65 4.98 2.44
CA ALA A 40 19.39 4.91 3.69
C ALA A 40 18.74 5.86 4.71
N THR A 41 18.36 5.32 5.86
CA THR A 41 17.73 6.04 6.96
C THR A 41 18.72 6.93 7.72
N GLY A 42 20.03 6.71 7.52
CA GLY A 42 21.10 7.55 8.07
C GLY A 42 21.35 7.34 9.55
N ASP A 43 20.71 6.36 10.16
CA ASP A 43 21.03 5.84 11.49
C ASP A 43 22.25 4.89 11.44
N MET A 44 23.02 4.92 12.52
CA MET A 44 24.19 4.07 12.81
C MET A 44 23.86 3.15 13.98
#